data_AF-A0A5E4QSH3-F1
#
_entry.id   AF-A0A5E4QSH3-F1
#
_cell.length_a   1.000
_cell.length_b   1.000
_cell.length_c   1.000
_cell.angle_alpha   90.00
_cell.angle_beta   90.00
_cell.angle_gamma   90.00
#
_symmetry.space_group_name_H-M   'P 1'
#
loop_
_entity.id
_entity.type
_entity.pdbx_description
1 polymer ?
#
loop_
_entity_poly.entity_id
_entity_poly.type
_entity_poly.pdbx_seq_one_letter_code
_entity_poly.pdbx_strand_id
1 'polypeptide(L)'
;MRADNTDPAERRKRKRARLLDCRVSDWGEWSPCRSDAGCVGSALRTRRIIRRQRPGGNPCPPTVQSRWCATNCTAHQDWRINLT
;
A
#
# COMPACT_ATOMS: atom_id res chain seq x y z
N MET A 1 10.01 17.86 -47.94
CA MET A 1 9.87 18.15 -46.49
C MET A 1 8.81 17.21 -45.95
N ARG A 2 9.16 16.21 -45.13
CA ARG A 2 8.16 15.32 -44.53
C ARG A 2 7.50 16.08 -43.38
N ALA A 3 6.27 16.56 -43.60
CA ALA A 3 5.44 17.06 -42.51
C ALA A 3 5.13 15.88 -41.58
N ASP A 4 5.68 15.94 -40.37
CA ASP A 4 5.43 14.96 -39.32
C ASP A 4 4.00 15.19 -38.81
N ASN A 5 3.02 14.54 -39.47
CA ASN A 5 1.59 14.51 -39.10
C ASN A 5 1.36 13.70 -37.81
N THR A 6 2.25 13.80 -36.83
CA THR A 6 2.05 13.18 -35.52
C THR A 6 1.12 14.07 -34.70
N ASP A 7 -0.13 13.64 -34.60
CA ASP A 7 -1.15 14.16 -33.67
C ASP A 7 -0.51 14.61 -32.34
N PRO A 8 -0.77 15.87 -31.89
CA PRO A 8 -0.30 16.36 -30.59
C PRO A 8 -0.55 15.39 -29.42
N ALA A 9 -1.66 14.64 -29.45
CA ALA A 9 -1.98 13.62 -28.46
C ALA A 9 -0.97 12.46 -28.49
N GLU A 10 -0.59 11.98 -29.67
CA GLU A 10 0.40 10.92 -29.86
C GLU A 10 1.83 11.37 -29.49
N ARG A 11 2.17 12.64 -29.75
CA ARG A 11 3.45 13.21 -29.26
C ARG A 11 3.49 13.26 -27.73
N ARG A 12 2.38 13.63 -27.08
CA ARG A 12 2.26 13.67 -25.61
C ARG A 12 2.34 12.26 -25.01
N LYS A 13 1.75 11.26 -25.67
CA LYS A 13 1.80 9.85 -25.30
C LYS A 13 3.21 9.26 -25.39
N ARG A 14 3.93 9.51 -26.49
CA ARG A 14 5.36 9.12 -26.63
C ARG A 14 6.26 9.78 -25.59
N LYS A 15 6.02 11.06 -25.28
CA LYS A 15 6.77 11.76 -24.21
C LYS A 15 6.53 11.12 -22.84
N ARG A 16 5.29 10.74 -22.52
CA ARG A 16 4.95 9.99 -21.29
C ARG A 16 5.54 8.57 -21.29
N ALA A 17 5.58 7.87 -22.42
CA ALA A 17 6.22 6.56 -22.52
C ALA A 17 7.73 6.58 -22.23
N ARG A 18 8.40 7.73 -22.41
CA ARG A 18 9.80 7.93 -22.00
C ARG A 18 9.98 8.25 -20.52
N LEU A 19 8.92 8.63 -19.80
CA LEU A 19 8.99 8.89 -18.38
C LEU A 19 9.10 7.56 -17.64
N LEU A 20 10.21 7.37 -16.94
CA LEU A 20 10.39 6.20 -16.08
C LEU A 20 9.67 6.46 -14.78
N ASP A 21 8.47 5.91 -14.66
CA ASP A 21 7.70 5.88 -13.43
C ASP A 21 8.40 5.04 -12.35
N CYS A 22 8.05 5.30 -11.09
CA CYS A 22 8.49 4.45 -10.01
C CYS A 22 7.95 3.01 -10.18
N ARG A 23 8.79 2.04 -9.83
CA ARG A 23 8.40 0.61 -9.76
C ARG A 23 8.64 0.11 -8.34
N VAL A 24 7.65 -0.53 -7.77
CA VAL A 24 7.71 -1.17 -6.44
C VAL A 24 7.58 -2.68 -6.60
N SER A 25 8.03 -3.42 -5.59
CA SER A 25 7.81 -4.86 -5.52
C SER A 25 6.36 -5.18 -5.21
N ASP A 26 6.04 -6.46 -5.31
CA ASP A 26 4.88 -7.02 -4.64
C ASP A 26 4.97 -6.80 -3.13
N TRP A 27 3.82 -6.86 -2.49
CA TRP A 27 3.72 -6.80 -1.05
C TRP A 27 4.32 -8.04 -0.42
N GLY A 28 5.06 -7.85 0.68
CA GLY A 28 5.39 -8.94 1.58
C GLY A 28 4.17 -9.43 2.37
N GLU A 29 4.39 -10.47 3.15
CA GLU A 29 3.40 -11.01 4.06
C GLU A 29 2.95 -9.99 5.10
N TRP A 30 1.72 -10.18 5.60
CA TRP A 30 1.23 -9.43 6.74
C TRP A 30 1.98 -9.85 8.00
N SER A 31 2.33 -8.87 8.82
CA SER A 31 2.79 -9.11 10.18
C SER A 31 1.68 -9.83 10.97
N PRO A 32 2.05 -10.50 12.08
CA PRO A 32 1.07 -10.91 13.08
C PRO A 32 0.19 -9.74 13.51
N CYS A 33 -1.07 -10.03 13.86
CA CYS A 33 -1.97 -9.04 14.41
C CYS A 33 -1.47 -8.62 15.80
N ARG A 34 -1.15 -7.33 15.97
CA ARG A 34 -0.73 -6.78 17.25
C ARG A 34 -1.89 -6.01 17.90
N SER A 35 -2.23 -6.35 19.14
CA SER A 35 -3.19 -5.64 19.98
C SER A 35 -2.58 -5.40 21.36
N ASP A 36 -2.62 -4.17 21.86
CA ASP A 36 -1.99 -3.84 23.15
C ASP A 36 -2.92 -4.11 24.35
N ALA A 37 -4.25 -4.08 24.17
CA ALA A 37 -5.24 -4.54 25.15
C ALA A 37 -6.64 -4.59 24.52
N GLY A 38 -7.04 -5.71 23.92
CA GLY A 38 -8.39 -5.87 23.41
C GLY A 38 -8.53 -6.87 22.27
N CYS A 39 -9.73 -6.88 21.70
CA CYS A 39 -10.18 -7.78 20.63
C CYS A 39 -9.82 -7.31 19.22
N VAL A 40 -9.29 -6.09 19.11
CA VAL A 40 -8.96 -5.45 17.85
C VAL A 40 -7.50 -5.08 17.87
N GLY A 41 -6.79 -5.50 16.83
CA GLY A 41 -5.41 -5.16 16.59
C GLY A 41 -5.20 -4.61 15.19
N SER A 42 -3.93 -4.39 14.85
CA SER A 42 -3.51 -4.04 13.50
C SER A 42 -2.40 -4.95 13.01
N ALA A 43 -2.39 -5.19 11.70
CA ALA A 43 -1.33 -5.88 11.00
C ALA A 43 -0.74 -4.96 9.93
N LEU A 44 0.57 -5.05 9.74
CA LEU A 44 1.32 -4.24 8.79
C LEU A 44 1.92 -5.14 7.71
N ARG A 45 2.03 -4.62 6.49
CA ARG A 45 2.89 -5.22 5.47
C ARG A 45 3.68 -4.17 4.74
N THR A 46 4.81 -4.58 4.17
CA THR A 46 5.73 -3.67 3.49
C THR A 46 6.06 -4.15 2.08
N ARG A 47 6.50 -3.23 1.23
CA ARG A 47 7.07 -3.50 -0.09
C ARG A 47 8.24 -2.57 -0.33
N ARG A 48 9.14 -2.95 -1.24
CA ARG A 48 10.33 -2.14 -1.55
C ARG A 48 10.18 -1.38 -2.86
N ILE A 49 10.88 -0.25 -2.94
CA ILE A 49 11.06 0.47 -4.21
C ILE A 49 12.11 -0.29 -5.03
N ILE A 50 11.71 -0.86 -6.17
CA ILE A 50 12.62 -1.50 -7.12
C ILE A 50 13.34 -0.44 -7.97
N ARG A 51 12.63 0.64 -8.31
CA ARG A 51 13.18 1.74 -9.11
C ARG A 51 12.49 3.04 -8.73
N ARG A 52 13.26 4.07 -8.41
CA ARG A 52 12.75 5.44 -8.22
C ARG A 52 12.36 6.07 -9.55
N GLN A 53 11.41 6.98 -9.51
CA GLN A 53 10.98 7.73 -10.68
C GLN A 53 12.09 8.66 -11.20
N ARG A 54 12.15 8.86 -12.51
CA ARG A 54 12.94 9.94 -13.13
C ARG A 54 12.15 11.26 -13.11
N PRO A 55 12.80 12.42 -13.31
CA PRO A 55 12.09 13.70 -13.43
C PRO A 55 10.96 13.62 -14.47
N GLY A 56 9.75 14.01 -14.05
CA GLY A 56 8.54 13.95 -14.86
C GLY A 56 7.78 12.62 -14.81
N GLY A 57 8.34 11.55 -14.24
CA GLY A 57 7.63 10.28 -14.01
C GLY A 57 6.76 10.30 -12.75
N ASN A 58 5.84 9.34 -12.66
CA ASN A 58 4.96 9.18 -11.51
C ASN A 58 5.74 8.79 -10.25
N PRO A 59 5.44 9.41 -9.08
CA PRO A 59 6.14 9.14 -7.83
C PRO A 59 5.87 7.73 -7.32
N CYS A 60 6.73 7.28 -6.40
CA CYS A 60 6.53 5.99 -5.75
C CYS A 60 5.26 5.98 -4.89
N PRO A 61 4.41 4.93 -5.01
CA PRO A 61 3.29 4.75 -4.10
C PRO A 61 3.79 4.36 -2.69
N PRO A 62 2.91 4.36 -1.68
CA PRO A 62 3.29 3.99 -0.31
C PRO A 62 3.94 2.60 -0.23
N THR A 63 4.95 2.48 0.62
CA THR A 63 5.70 1.22 0.85
C THR A 63 5.22 0.45 2.08
N VAL A 64 4.31 1.01 2.85
CA VAL A 64 3.73 0.42 4.06
C VAL A 64 2.21 0.42 3.92
N GLN A 65 1.57 -0.67 4.34
CA GLN A 65 0.11 -0.76 4.45
C GLN A 65 -0.27 -1.32 5.81
N SER A 66 -1.36 -0.80 6.37
CA SER A 66 -1.98 -1.28 7.60
C SER A 66 -3.37 -1.84 7.33
N ARG A 67 -3.77 -2.84 8.12
CA ARG A 67 -5.15 -3.33 8.20
C ARG A 67 -5.53 -3.61 9.64
N TRP A 68 -6.81 -3.47 9.93
CA TRP A 68 -7.41 -3.95 11.17
C TRP A 68 -7.54 -5.48 11.14
N CYS A 69 -7.43 -6.10 12.32
CA CYS A 69 -7.63 -7.52 12.49
C CYS A 69 -8.25 -7.79 13.87
N ALA A 70 -9.07 -8.83 13.96
CA ALA A 70 -9.59 -9.31 15.23
C ALA A 70 -8.57 -10.23 15.89
N THR A 71 -8.29 -10.01 17.16
CA THR A 71 -7.48 -10.89 18.00
C THR A 71 -8.40 -11.73 18.88
N ASN A 72 -7.96 -12.95 19.19
CA ASN A 72 -8.71 -13.79 20.12
C ASN A 72 -8.54 -13.22 21.53
N CYS A 73 -9.51 -12.41 21.93
CA CYS A 73 -9.64 -11.88 23.28
C CYS A 73 -10.65 -12.76 24.02
N THR A 74 -10.23 -13.38 25.11
CA THR A 74 -11.20 -13.80 26.12
C THR A 74 -11.58 -12.54 26.88
N ALA A 75 -12.55 -11.78 26.37
CA ALA A 75 -13.23 -10.79 27.20
C ALA A 75 -13.79 -11.57 28.39
N HIS A 76 -13.10 -11.50 29.53
CA HIS A 76 -13.51 -12.20 30.73
C HIS A 76 -14.95 -11.78 31.02
N GLN A 77 -15.85 -12.74 30.90
CA GLN A 77 -17.28 -12.63 31.18
C GLN A 77 -17.50 -12.61 32.69
N ASP A 78 -16.92 -11.65 33.39
CA ASP A 78 -17.07 -11.58 34.85
C ASP A 78 -17.94 -10.38 35.25
N TRP A 79 -19.20 -10.40 34.79
CA TRP A 79 -20.29 -9.69 35.47
C TRP A 79 -21.17 -10.64 36.32
N ARG A 80 -20.87 -11.95 36.34
CA ARG A 80 -21.60 -12.96 37.12
C ARG A 80 -20.90 -13.37 38.42
N ILE A 81 -20.04 -12.53 39.00
CA ILE A 81 -19.49 -12.84 40.32
C ILE A 81 -20.33 -12.16 41.40
N ASN A 82 -21.05 -13.00 42.17
CA ASN A 82 -21.83 -12.76 43.39
C ASN A 82 -23.29 -12.31 43.26
N LEU A 83 -24.16 -13.23 42.85
CA LEU A 83 -25.53 -13.36 43.38
C LEU A 83 -25.59 -14.64 44.23
N THR A 84 -25.08 -14.54 45.46
CA THR A 84 -25.42 -15.40 46.59
C THR A 84 -25.67 -14.49 47.77
#